data_AF-A0A9D5WXL6-F1
#
_entry.id   AF-A0A9D5WXL6-F1
#
_cell.length_a   1.000
_cell.length_b   1.000
_cell.length_c   1.000
_cell.angle_alpha   90.00
_cell.angle_beta   90.00
_cell.angle_gamma   90.00
#
_symmetry.space_group_name_H-M   'P 1'
#
loop_
_entity.id
_entity.type
_entity.pdbx_description
1 polymer ?
#
loop_
_entity_poly.entity_id
_entity_poly.type
_entity_poly.pdbx_seq_one_letter_code
_entity_poly.pdbx_strand_id
1 'polypeptide(L)'
;RGEVQYLSTKGDQGNWWFGLLELAIVPHWMFTVSDMYNSGETKLHYYQGLVTFNAGAHRLQVGYGRTRAGFNCSGGVCRYIPASRGVTVSYNYNF
;
A
#
# COMPACT_ATOMS: atom_id res chain seq x y z
N ARG A 1 -8.00 6.79 10.48
CA ARG A 1 -7.46 5.54 11.05
C ARG A 1 -5.97 5.51 10.76
N GLY A 2 -5.14 5.20 11.74
CA GLY A 2 -3.69 5.05 11.55
C GLY A 2 -3.25 3.72 12.12
N GLU A 3 -2.31 3.07 11.44
CA GLU A 3 -1.75 1.79 11.81
C GLU A 3 -0.24 1.85 11.62
N VAL A 4 0.51 1.49 12.66
CA VAL A 4 1.97 1.47 12.60
C VAL A 4 2.42 0.10 13.08
N GLN A 5 3.23 -0.56 12.28
CA GLN A 5 3.76 -1.88 12.55
C GLN A 5 5.29 -1.82 12.45
N TYR A 6 5.95 -2.46 13.41
CA TYR A 6 7.40 -2.60 13.43
C TYR A 6 7.75 -4.08 13.43
N LEU A 7 8.57 -4.48 12.47
CA LEU A 7 9.07 -5.84 12.35
C LEU A 7 10.59 -5.82 12.58
N SER A 8 11.02 -6.40 13.70
CA SER A 8 12.44 -6.63 13.99
C SER A 8 12.76 -8.09 13.73
N THR A 9 13.71 -8.34 12.84
CA THR A 9 14.14 -9.69 12.48
C THR A 9 15.65 -9.73 12.28
N LYS A 10 16.29 -10.79 12.78
CA LYS A 10 17.76 -10.96 12.79
C LYS A 10 18.33 -11.57 11.49
N GLY A 11 17.49 -11.98 10.53
CA GLY A 11 17.91 -12.55 9.24
C GLY A 11 17.08 -12.01 8.06
N ASP A 12 17.69 -11.82 6.89
CA ASP A 12 17.09 -11.23 5.68
C ASP A 12 16.66 -9.75 5.77
N GLN A 13 17.67 -8.86 5.78
CA GLN A 13 17.57 -7.40 5.54
C GLN A 13 17.17 -6.51 6.74
N GLY A 14 17.30 -7.02 7.98
CA GLY A 14 17.26 -6.19 9.20
C GLY A 14 15.88 -5.72 9.66
N ASN A 15 15.80 -4.49 10.19
CA ASN A 15 14.59 -3.93 10.81
C ASN A 15 13.71 -3.19 9.81
N TRP A 16 12.41 -3.50 9.80
CA TRP A 16 11.41 -2.89 8.92
C TRP A 16 10.37 -2.11 9.73
N TRP A 17 10.09 -0.90 9.27
CA TRP A 17 9.01 -0.06 9.76
C TRP A 17 7.94 0.04 8.69
N PHE A 18 6.69 -0.15 9.07
CA PHE A 18 5.54 0.06 8.22
C PHE A 18 4.58 1.02 8.92
N GLY A 19 4.20 2.09 8.24
CA GLY A 19 3.18 3.02 8.68
C GLY A 19 2.09 3.11 7.62
N LEU A 20 0.84 3.07 8.03
CA LEU A 20 -0.36 3.24 7.21
C LEU A 20 -1.23 4.31 7.87
N LEU A 21 -1.71 5.25 7.07
CA LEU A 21 -2.59 6.32 7.48
C LEU A 21 -3.73 6.43 6.48
N GLU A 22 -4.94 6.30 6.99
CA GLU A 22 -6.19 6.32 6.23
C GLU A 22 -7.08 7.46 6.75
N LEU A 23 -7.41 8.39 5.87
CA LEU A 23 -8.29 9.52 6.14
C LEU A 23 -9.52 9.39 5.25
N ALA A 24 -10.65 9.03 5.85
CA ALA A 24 -11.94 9.00 5.18
C ALA A 24 -12.72 10.27 5.53
N ILE A 25 -12.94 11.14 4.55
CA ILE A 25 -13.87 12.26 4.64
C ILE A 25 -15.22 11.75 4.14
N VAL A 26 -16.04 11.31 5.09
CA VAL A 26 -17.37 10.78 4.81
C VAL A 26 -18.22 11.85 4.13
N PRO A 27 -19.00 11.52 3.07
CA PRO A 27 -19.21 10.20 2.48
C PRO A 27 -18.44 9.94 1.16
N HIS A 28 -17.64 10.90 0.69
CA HIS A 28 -17.18 10.88 -0.70
C HIS A 28 -15.69 10.64 -0.90
N TRP A 29 -14.82 10.96 0.06
CA TRP A 29 -13.38 10.90 -0.17
C TRP A 29 -12.70 9.98 0.83
N MET A 30 -11.77 9.17 0.34
CA MET A 30 -10.89 8.36 1.16
C MET A 30 -9.47 8.50 0.62
N PHE A 31 -8.56 8.94 1.47
CA PHE A 31 -7.14 9.06 1.19
C PHE A 31 -6.42 8.04 2.06
N THR A 32 -5.59 7.21 1.45
CA THR A 32 -4.79 6.21 2.12
C THR A 32 -3.34 6.43 1.72
N VAL A 33 -2.46 6.60 2.69
CA VAL A 33 -1.03 6.71 2.48
C VAL A 33 -0.36 5.69 3.38
N SER A 34 0.56 4.91 2.83
CA SER A 34 1.44 4.09 3.66
C SER A 34 2.88 4.22 3.22
N ASP A 35 3.78 4.16 4.19
CA ASP A 35 5.21 4.17 4.01
C ASP A 35 5.81 2.92 4.66
N MET A 36 6.60 2.18 3.89
CA MET A 36 7.38 1.07 4.39
C MET A 36 8.86 1.43 4.28
N TYR A 37 9.51 1.56 5.42
CA TYR A 37 10.91 1.95 5.55
C TYR A 37 11.76 0.77 6.02
N ASN A 38 12.80 0.43 5.26
CA ASN A 38 13.81 -0.52 5.70
C ASN A 38 14.94 0.21 6.45
N SER A 39 15.03 0.01 7.76
CA SER A 39 16.05 0.58 8.64
C SER A 39 17.31 -0.29 8.79
N GLY A 40 17.37 -1.46 8.15
CA GLY A 40 18.49 -2.40 8.21
C GLY A 40 19.64 -1.99 7.29
N GLU A 41 19.55 -2.34 6.00
CA GLU A 41 20.68 -2.19 5.06
C GLU A 41 20.45 -1.17 3.95
N THR A 42 19.27 -1.13 3.33
CA THR A 42 19.08 -0.40 2.05
C THR A 42 18.49 1.00 2.20
N LYS A 43 17.97 1.39 3.38
CA LYS A 43 17.32 2.70 3.65
C LYS A 43 16.30 3.12 2.58
N LEU A 44 15.65 2.16 1.94
CA LEU A 44 14.71 2.40 0.86
C LEU A 44 13.32 2.67 1.42
N HIS A 45 12.75 3.82 1.06
CA HIS A 45 11.37 4.18 1.35
C HIS A 45 10.45 3.66 0.24
N TYR A 46 9.47 2.85 0.63
CA TYR A 46 8.40 2.36 -0.21
C TYR A 46 7.11 3.05 0.20
N TYR A 47 6.84 4.19 -0.42
CA TYR A 47 5.60 4.91 -0.24
C TYR A 47 4.56 4.42 -1.26
N GLN A 48 3.31 4.34 -0.81
CA GLN A 48 2.14 4.17 -1.66
C GLN A 48 1.03 5.11 -1.16
N GLY A 49 0.40 5.80 -2.09
CA GLY A 49 -0.76 6.63 -1.87
C GLY A 49 -1.91 6.12 -2.73
N LEU A 50 -3.11 6.11 -2.17
CA LEU A 50 -4.35 5.77 -2.85
C LEU A 50 -5.39 6.82 -2.49
N VAL A 51 -6.06 7.34 -3.50
CA VAL A 51 -7.18 8.27 -3.36
C VAL A 51 -8.40 7.61 -3.98
N THR A 52 -9.46 7.53 -3.21
CA THR A 52 -10.74 6.98 -3.62
C THR A 52 -11.80 8.06 -3.50
N PHE A 53 -12.53 8.31 -4.59
CA PHE A 53 -13.69 9.15 -4.64
C PHE A 53 -14.94 8.30 -4.94
N ASN A 54 -15.93 8.39 -4.07
CA ASN A 54 -17.20 7.69 -4.19
C ASN A 54 -18.34 8.71 -4.30
N ALA A 55 -19.07 8.70 -5.40
CA ALA A 55 -20.26 9.52 -5.59
C ALA A 55 -21.41 8.64 -6.12
N GLY A 56 -22.29 8.22 -5.20
CA GLY A 56 -23.42 7.35 -5.53
C GLY A 56 -22.97 6.04 -6.18
N ALA A 57 -23.39 5.83 -7.42
CA ALA A 57 -23.04 4.68 -8.26
C ALA A 57 -21.58 4.68 -8.79
N HIS A 58 -20.87 5.81 -8.69
CA HIS A 58 -19.54 6.00 -9.26
C HIS A 58 -18.45 5.87 -8.19
N ARG A 59 -17.48 4.99 -8.41
CA ARG A 59 -16.28 4.83 -7.58
C ARG A 59 -15.03 4.99 -8.43
N LEU A 60 -14.32 6.09 -8.24
CA LEU A 60 -13.02 6.36 -8.85
C LEU A 60 -11.92 6.11 -7.82
N GLN A 61 -10.93 5.32 -8.18
CA GLN A 61 -9.76 5.02 -7.36
C GLN A 61 -8.51 5.31 -8.16
N VAL A 62 -7.62 6.10 -7.59
CA VAL A 62 -6.32 6.44 -8.17
C VAL A 62 -5.26 6.13 -7.15
N GLY A 63 -4.34 5.24 -7.49
CA GLY A 63 -3.20 4.84 -6.67
C GLY A 63 -1.89 5.22 -7.33
N TYR A 64 -0.92 5.64 -6.54
CA TYR A 64 0.46 5.76 -6.96
C TYR A 64 1.34 5.21 -5.87
N GLY A 65 2.20 4.26 -6.20
CA GLY A 65 3.07 3.68 -5.22
C GLY A 65 4.20 2.88 -5.80
N ARG A 66 5.20 2.69 -4.94
CA ARG A 66 6.29 1.75 -5.20
C ARG A 66 6.09 0.53 -4.33
N THR A 67 5.82 -0.60 -4.97
CA THR A 67 5.68 -1.89 -4.29
C THR A 67 7.06 -2.55 -4.22
N ARG A 68 7.39 -3.14 -3.06
CA ARG A 68 8.62 -3.92 -2.87
C ARG A 68 8.49 -5.26 -3.60
N ALA A 69 9.59 -5.76 -4.17
CA ALA A 69 9.66 -7.14 -4.63
C ALA A 69 9.50 -8.09 -3.43
N GLY A 70 8.61 -9.07 -3.55
CA GLY A 70 8.34 -10.01 -2.47
C GLY A 70 7.52 -11.21 -2.94
N PHE A 71 7.38 -12.20 -2.07
CA PHE A 71 6.48 -13.32 -2.29
C PHE A 71 5.18 -13.06 -1.55
N ASN A 72 4.08 -13.05 -2.29
CA ASN A 72 2.75 -13.07 -1.68
C ASN A 72 2.26 -14.51 -1.67
N CYS A 73 2.20 -15.12 -0.49
CA CYS A 73 1.73 -16.48 -0.29
C CYS A 73 0.31 -16.41 0.28
N SER A 74 -0.68 -16.83 -0.52
CA SER A 74 -2.07 -16.92 -0.10
C SER A 74 -2.63 -18.28 -0.50
N GLY A 75 -3.28 -18.98 0.43
CA GLY A 75 -3.89 -20.28 0.17
C GLY A 75 -2.93 -21.38 -0.28
N GLY A 76 -1.66 -21.34 0.15
CA GLY A 76 -0.66 -22.35 -0.22
C GLY A 76 0.06 -22.12 -1.56
N VAL A 77 -0.28 -21.06 -2.30
CA VAL A 77 0.42 -20.67 -3.52
C VAL A 77 1.22 -19.40 -3.26
N CYS A 78 2.53 -19.44 -3.51
CA CYS A 78 3.41 -18.29 -3.43
C CYS A 78 3.65 -17.71 -4.83
N ARG A 79 3.17 -16.48 -5.06
CA ARG A 79 3.45 -15.73 -6.28
C ARG A 79 4.51 -14.67 -6.00
N TYR A 80 5.55 -14.66 -6.82
CA TYR A 80 6.52 -13.57 -6.82
C TYR A 80 5.88 -12.30 -7.41
N ILE A 81 5.92 -11.22 -6.64
CA ILE A 81 5.52 -9.88 -7.07
C ILE A 81 6.81 -9.10 -7.28
N PRO A 82 7.15 -8.69 -8.52
CA PRO A 82 8.34 -7.90 -8.79
C PRO A 82 8.20 -6.49 -8.19
N ALA A 83 9.33 -5.80 -7.98
CA ALA A 83 9.31 -4.41 -7.55
C ALA A 83 8.79 -3.52 -8.68
N SER A 84 7.56 -3.05 -8.55
CA SER A 84 6.90 -2.18 -9.53
C SER A 84 6.71 -0.77 -8.99
N ARG A 85 6.94 0.22 -9.84
CA ARG A 85 6.52 1.61 -9.65
C ARG A 85 5.42 1.86 -10.66
N GLY A 86 4.24 2.23 -10.20
CA GLY A 86 3.11 2.39 -11.10
C GLY A 86 2.07 3.34 -10.56
N VAL A 87 1.35 3.97 -11.49
CA VAL A 87 0.08 4.62 -11.23
C VAL A 87 -1.01 3.63 -11.61
N THR A 88 -1.96 3.39 -10.71
CA THR A 88 -3.15 2.59 -10.96
C THR A 88 -4.35 3.52 -10.98
N VAL A 89 -5.21 3.40 -12.00
CA VAL A 89 -6.47 4.11 -12.07
C VAL A 89 -7.56 3.07 -12.28
N SER A 90 -8.57 3.09 -11.43
CA SER A 90 -9.71 2.20 -11.48
C SER A 90 -10.97 3.03 -11.36
N TYR A 91 -11.76 3.05 -12.43
CA TYR A 91 -13.09 3.61 -12.43
C TYR A 91 -14.12 2.47 -12.44
N ASN A 92 -15.04 2.51 -11.49
CA ASN A 92 -16.09 1.52 -11.35
C ASN A 92 -17.44 2.23 -11.31
N TYR A 93 -18.39 1.72 -12.08
CA TYR A 93 -19.76 2.21 -12.13
C TYR A 93 -20.69 1.04 -11.87
N ASN A 94 -21.52 1.14 -10.84
CA ASN A 94 -22.55 0.14 -10.55
C ASN A 94 -23.92 0.73 -10.89
N PHE A 95 -24.66 0.02 -11.74
CA PHE A 95 -26.01 0.38 -12.18
C PHE A 95 -27.07 -0.12 -11.20
#